data_AF-A0A2U3EHC3-F1
#
_entry.id   AF-A0A2U3EHC3-F1
#
_cell.length_a   1.000
_cell.length_b   1.000
_cell.length_c   1.000
_cell.angle_alpha   90.00
_cell.angle_beta   90.00
_cell.angle_gamma   90.00
#
_symmetry.space_group_name_H-M   'P 1'
#
loop_
_entity.id
_entity.type
_entity.pdbx_description
1 polymer ?
#
loop_
_entity_poly.entity_id
_entity_poly.type
_entity_poly.pdbx_seq_one_letter_code
_entity_poly.pdbx_strand_id
1 'polypeptide(L)'
;MSGRVGHGAPSSSHQDAQATGKHATAMSGLGLAADHSGELGDLHNTSLAIASGTGPWQHPGYFAFKNNEVSRYGANGIYALQRDRVKDCLNLRHMRPVIATVPVHLPPAHLHQAQHSTRRRESQGNMADQPRIHDIHDPKTGTWQYIVADPATKTAAIIDSVLDFDPATAKTSTTNADSLLALVKENGYKVDLILETHAHADHLTAAGYLQSELGKTQGKKPATGIGKRIKEVQERFGQRYQIDAGECSNAFDFLWDDGDQLAIGNLVGTVLYLPGHTPDHVGYRIGDNIFCGDSLFNADVGSARCDFPGGDAKKLFASVRKLLGHPEQFKIWTGHDYPPESRDGPVAAMTVAEQRARNKHLKDGVAEDEFVKWRTERDATLSEPRLIHQALQVNIRAGKLPAETAAGDRLLHVPIKTEKSW
;
A
#
# COMPACT_ATOMS: atom_id res chain seq x y z
N MET A 1 12.98 78.90 -10.56
CA MET A 1 11.82 79.54 -9.91
C MET A 1 10.80 78.45 -9.58
N SER A 2 10.25 78.41 -8.34
CA SER A 2 9.02 77.70 -7.84
C SER A 2 8.64 76.29 -8.37
N GLY A 3 8.31 75.24 -7.57
CA GLY A 3 7.87 75.11 -6.16
C GLY A 3 6.33 75.11 -6.04
N ARG A 4 5.59 74.23 -5.32
CA ARG A 4 5.85 73.23 -4.22
C ARG A 4 4.96 71.97 -4.44
N VAL A 5 5.34 70.73 -4.03
CA VAL A 5 5.16 70.01 -2.73
C VAL A 5 3.75 70.01 -2.12
N GLY A 6 3.20 68.82 -1.85
CA GLY A 6 2.05 68.54 -0.98
C GLY A 6 2.00 67.05 -0.55
N HIS A 7 1.85 66.76 0.75
CA HIS A 7 1.83 65.40 1.34
C HIS A 7 0.42 64.81 1.48
N GLY A 8 0.30 63.48 1.59
CA GLY A 8 -0.89 62.84 2.17
C GLY A 8 -1.03 61.33 1.93
N ALA A 9 -0.89 60.54 3.00
CA ALA A 9 -1.37 59.15 3.16
C ALA A 9 -1.89 59.01 4.61
N PRO A 10 -2.56 57.92 5.06
CA PRO A 10 -3.00 56.70 4.36
C PRO A 10 -4.48 56.31 4.64
N SER A 11 -4.99 55.20 4.09
CA SER A 11 -5.74 54.15 4.83
C SER A 11 -6.33 53.07 3.90
N SER A 12 -6.68 51.93 4.49
CA SER A 12 -7.04 50.66 3.85
C SER A 12 -8.55 50.42 3.78
N SER A 13 -9.01 49.61 2.82
CA SER A 13 -10.07 48.61 3.06
C SER A 13 -10.12 47.56 1.93
N HIS A 14 -10.45 46.32 2.30
CA HIS A 14 -10.72 45.21 1.39
C HIS A 14 -12.07 45.36 0.70
N GLN A 15 -12.21 44.85 -0.52
CA GLN A 15 -13.42 44.15 -0.95
C GLN A 15 -13.09 43.15 -2.06
N ASP A 16 -13.56 41.91 -1.88
CA ASP A 16 -13.26 40.79 -2.76
C ASP A 16 -14.55 40.01 -3.08
N ALA A 17 -14.58 39.42 -4.28
CA ALA A 17 -15.48 38.36 -4.78
C ALA A 17 -17.00 38.36 -4.42
N GLN A 18 -17.83 38.62 -5.44
CA GLN A 18 -19.16 38.01 -5.58
C GLN A 18 -19.28 37.32 -6.96
N ALA A 19 -19.37 35.97 -7.02
CA ALA A 19 -20.06 35.21 -8.08
C ALA A 19 -19.92 33.67 -7.96
N THR A 20 -20.62 33.02 -7.02
CA THR A 20 -20.85 31.55 -7.03
C THR A 20 -22.30 31.19 -6.65
N GLY A 21 -23.26 31.89 -7.25
CA GLY A 21 -24.69 31.80 -6.93
C GLY A 21 -25.51 30.81 -7.76
N LYS A 22 -25.03 29.58 -8.01
CA LYS A 22 -25.84 28.46 -8.56
C LYS A 22 -25.35 27.13 -7.97
N HIS A 23 -26.29 26.31 -7.47
CA HIS A 23 -26.15 24.99 -6.78
C HIS A 23 -26.53 24.91 -5.29
N ALA A 24 -27.14 25.95 -4.70
CA ALA A 24 -27.84 25.87 -3.41
C ALA A 24 -29.36 25.85 -3.60
N THR A 25 -29.91 24.77 -4.18
CA THR A 25 -31.38 24.62 -4.38
C THR A 25 -31.82 23.16 -4.25
N ALA A 26 -31.47 22.57 -3.11
CA ALA A 26 -32.14 21.44 -2.49
C ALA A 26 -31.89 21.55 -0.98
N MET A 27 -32.76 20.99 -0.13
CA MET A 27 -32.69 21.07 1.36
C MET A 27 -33.10 22.41 2.00
N SER A 28 -34.20 23.02 1.53
CA SER A 28 -34.97 23.96 2.36
C SER A 28 -36.06 23.20 3.12
N GLY A 29 -35.80 22.83 4.38
CA GLY A 29 -36.80 22.12 5.17
C GLY A 29 -36.23 21.27 6.31
N LEU A 30 -35.55 21.91 7.25
CA LEU A 30 -35.26 21.44 8.62
C LEU A 30 -34.70 22.65 9.38
N GLY A 31 -35.40 23.11 10.42
CA GLY A 31 -34.97 24.27 11.20
C GLY A 31 -33.73 23.94 12.03
N LEU A 32 -32.67 24.75 11.91
CA LEU A 32 -31.38 24.52 12.56
C LEU A 32 -30.89 25.82 13.21
N ALA A 33 -30.39 25.71 14.44
CA ALA A 33 -29.66 26.77 15.14
C ALA A 33 -28.16 26.43 15.15
N ALA A 34 -27.31 27.45 15.15
CA ALA A 34 -25.86 27.29 15.17
C ALA A 34 -25.29 27.64 16.55
N ASP A 35 -24.27 26.88 16.98
CA ASP A 35 -23.39 27.24 18.09
C ASP A 35 -22.01 27.63 17.54
N HIS A 36 -21.34 28.56 18.21
CA HIS A 36 -20.15 29.28 17.75
C HIS A 36 -18.94 29.04 18.67
N SER A 37 -18.57 27.78 18.87
CA SER A 37 -17.30 27.40 19.52
C SER A 37 -16.42 26.62 18.54
N GLY A 38 -15.19 27.12 18.31
CA GLY A 38 -14.28 26.64 17.26
C GLY A 38 -13.45 25.40 17.62
N GLU A 39 -13.90 24.60 18.58
CA GLU A 39 -13.19 23.41 19.06
C GLU A 39 -13.92 22.13 18.67
N LEU A 40 -13.21 21.19 18.05
CA LEU A 40 -13.66 19.81 17.89
C LEU A 40 -13.53 19.09 19.24
N GLY A 41 -14.48 19.35 20.13
CA GLY A 41 -14.62 18.62 21.40
C GLY A 41 -14.83 17.11 21.19
N ASP A 42 -14.49 16.31 22.20
CA ASP A 42 -14.46 14.85 22.09
C ASP A 42 -15.77 14.24 21.57
N LEU A 43 -15.73 13.77 20.32
CA LEU A 43 -16.83 13.08 19.65
C LEU A 43 -16.98 11.64 20.18
N HIS A 44 -17.32 11.50 21.46
CA HIS A 44 -17.69 10.22 22.06
C HIS A 44 -19.09 9.79 21.60
N ASN A 45 -19.11 8.68 20.86
CA ASN A 45 -20.28 7.92 20.39
C ASN A 45 -21.34 8.67 19.54
N THR A 46 -21.63 8.10 18.36
CA THR A 46 -22.84 8.36 17.54
C THR A 46 -23.02 9.78 16.96
N SER A 47 -21.94 10.52 16.71
CA SER A 47 -21.99 11.81 16.00
C SER A 47 -21.33 11.74 14.61
N LEU A 48 -22.15 11.78 13.55
CA LEU A 48 -21.69 11.92 12.17
C LEU A 48 -21.38 13.40 11.88
N ALA A 49 -20.13 13.82 12.00
CA ALA A 49 -19.70 15.11 11.44
C ALA A 49 -19.58 14.99 9.90
N ILE A 50 -19.97 16.04 9.16
CA ILE A 50 -19.81 16.12 7.70
C ILE A 50 -19.06 17.39 7.35
N ALA A 51 -17.78 17.25 6.99
CA ALA A 51 -16.98 18.34 6.45
C ALA A 51 -16.91 18.24 4.92
N SER A 52 -17.00 19.38 4.24
CA SER A 52 -16.70 19.51 2.81
C SER A 52 -15.37 20.24 2.63
N GLY A 53 -14.43 19.68 1.86
CA GLY A 53 -13.15 20.34 1.59
C GLY A 53 -12.34 19.69 0.47
N THR A 54 -11.22 20.31 0.12
CA THR A 54 -10.27 19.82 -0.90
C THR A 54 -9.07 19.11 -0.29
N GLY A 55 -8.37 19.73 0.68
CA GLY A 55 -7.16 19.14 1.28
C GLY A 55 -6.08 18.88 0.22
N PRO A 56 -5.28 17.78 0.31
CA PRO A 56 -4.34 17.41 -0.74
C PRO A 56 -5.01 16.85 -2.02
N TRP A 57 -6.35 16.80 -2.08
CA TRP A 57 -7.11 16.24 -3.18
C TRP A 57 -7.73 17.35 -4.04
N GLN A 58 -7.52 17.32 -5.35
CA GLN A 58 -7.98 18.38 -6.27
C GLN A 58 -9.52 18.43 -6.50
N HIS A 59 -10.30 17.64 -5.76
CA HIS A 59 -11.76 17.55 -5.92
C HIS A 59 -12.48 17.61 -4.57
N PRO A 60 -13.64 18.32 -4.49
CA PRO A 60 -14.48 18.31 -3.31
C PRO A 60 -14.88 16.88 -2.90
N GLY A 61 -14.99 16.65 -1.60
CA GLY A 61 -15.53 15.42 -1.03
C GLY A 61 -16.11 15.66 0.35
N TYR A 62 -16.90 14.70 0.82
CA TYR A 62 -17.46 14.67 2.16
C TYR A 62 -16.63 13.74 3.05
N PHE A 63 -16.41 14.11 4.29
CA PHE A 63 -15.80 13.25 5.30
C PHE A 63 -16.86 12.78 6.28
N ALA A 64 -16.93 11.47 6.56
CA ALA A 64 -17.72 10.89 7.63
C ALA A 64 -16.80 10.40 8.75
N PHE A 65 -17.25 10.56 9.98
CA PHE A 65 -16.56 10.13 11.19
C PHE A 65 -17.47 9.15 11.94
N LYS A 66 -16.96 7.95 12.26
CA LYS A 66 -17.70 6.93 13.02
C LYS A 66 -16.72 6.06 13.79
N ASN A 67 -16.93 5.88 15.10
CA ASN A 67 -16.18 4.93 15.93
C ASN A 67 -14.64 4.99 15.78
N ASN A 68 -14.06 6.20 15.76
CA ASN A 68 -12.64 6.49 15.47
C ASN A 68 -12.13 6.27 14.03
N GLU A 69 -12.99 5.83 13.11
CA GLU A 69 -12.69 5.72 11.67
C GLU A 69 -13.09 7.00 10.92
N VAL A 70 -12.35 7.31 9.85
CA VAL A 70 -12.65 8.41 8.92
C VAL A 70 -12.73 7.88 7.50
N SER A 71 -13.86 8.17 6.84
CA SER A 71 -14.11 7.78 5.45
C SER A 71 -14.35 9.02 4.60
N ARG A 72 -13.60 9.18 3.51
CA ARG A 72 -13.82 10.23 2.50
C ARG A 72 -14.70 9.69 1.38
N TYR A 73 -15.77 10.39 1.06
CA TYR A 73 -16.67 10.14 -0.05
C TYR A 73 -16.40 11.20 -1.14
N GLY A 74 -15.92 10.76 -2.30
CA GLY A 74 -15.72 11.62 -3.46
C GLY A 74 -16.41 11.06 -4.71
N ALA A 75 -16.40 11.83 -5.80
CA ALA A 75 -16.98 11.40 -7.08
C ALA A 75 -16.36 10.09 -7.64
N ASN A 76 -15.17 9.71 -7.17
CA ASN A 76 -14.40 8.54 -7.63
C ASN A 76 -14.35 7.42 -6.58
N GLY A 77 -15.25 7.40 -5.57
CA GLY A 77 -15.36 6.32 -4.60
C GLY A 77 -15.14 6.73 -3.14
N ILE A 78 -15.04 5.70 -2.28
CA ILE A 78 -14.88 5.81 -0.82
C ILE A 78 -13.44 5.45 -0.45
N TYR A 79 -12.78 6.28 0.36
CA TYR A 79 -11.41 6.06 0.83
C TYR A 79 -11.37 6.04 2.36
N ALA A 80 -10.80 4.99 2.95
CA ALA A 80 -10.49 4.95 4.38
C ALA A 80 -9.24 5.82 4.66
N LEU A 81 -9.24 6.56 5.77
CA LEU A 81 -8.14 7.44 6.18
C LEU A 81 -7.75 7.18 7.63
N GLN A 82 -6.44 7.04 7.89
CA GLN A 82 -5.93 6.85 9.25
C GLN A 82 -5.97 8.15 10.07
N ARG A 83 -6.40 8.02 11.33
CA ARG A 83 -6.63 9.09 12.32
C ARG A 83 -5.50 10.13 12.39
N ASP A 84 -4.24 9.68 12.38
CA ASP A 84 -3.08 10.55 12.61
C ASP A 84 -2.88 11.58 11.47
N ARG A 85 -3.34 11.26 10.24
CA ARG A 85 -3.25 12.15 9.07
C ARG A 85 -4.50 13.02 8.85
N VAL A 86 -5.49 12.94 9.74
CA VAL A 86 -6.70 13.80 9.65
C VAL A 86 -6.34 15.28 9.82
N LYS A 87 -5.35 15.60 10.67
CA LYS A 87 -4.86 16.97 10.86
C LYS A 87 -4.07 17.48 9.65
N ASP A 88 -3.36 16.61 8.95
CA ASP A 88 -2.58 16.96 7.75
C ASP A 88 -3.48 17.10 6.51
N CYS A 89 -4.56 16.30 6.43
CA CYS A 89 -5.56 16.39 5.38
C CYS A 89 -6.52 17.57 5.55
N LEU A 90 -6.85 17.93 6.80
CA LEU A 90 -7.69 19.07 7.14
C LEU A 90 -6.81 20.28 7.51
N ASN A 91 -6.40 21.03 6.50
CA ASN A 91 -5.77 22.33 6.70
C ASN A 91 -6.84 23.35 7.16
N LEU A 92 -7.24 23.26 8.43
CA LEU A 92 -8.44 23.85 9.04
C LEU A 92 -8.51 25.40 9.04
N ARG A 93 -7.54 26.10 8.45
CA ARG A 93 -7.45 27.57 8.56
C ARG A 93 -8.59 28.33 7.89
N HIS A 94 -9.29 27.78 6.90
CA HIS A 94 -10.28 28.51 6.08
C HIS A 94 -11.63 27.81 5.85
N MET A 95 -12.02 26.80 6.64
CA MET A 95 -13.32 26.12 6.46
C MET A 95 -14.29 26.43 7.61
N ARG A 96 -15.50 26.88 7.28
CA ARG A 96 -16.60 26.98 8.25
C ARG A 96 -17.15 25.57 8.50
N PRO A 97 -17.07 25.02 9.73
CA PRO A 97 -17.64 23.70 9.99
C PRO A 97 -19.17 23.76 9.95
N VAL A 98 -19.78 22.77 9.31
CA VAL A 98 -21.22 22.49 9.42
C VAL A 98 -21.35 21.21 10.23
N ILE A 99 -21.62 21.35 11.52
CA ILE A 99 -21.89 20.21 12.40
C ILE A 99 -23.38 19.87 12.25
N ALA A 100 -23.68 18.67 11.76
CA ALA A 100 -25.04 18.19 11.55
C ALA A 100 -25.25 16.85 12.27
N THR A 101 -25.92 16.87 13.43
CA THR A 101 -26.33 15.65 14.13
C THR A 101 -27.57 15.06 13.46
N VAL A 102 -27.41 13.90 12.83
CA VAL A 102 -28.52 13.15 12.22
C VAL A 102 -28.95 12.00 13.16
N PRO A 103 -30.19 11.98 13.66
CA PRO A 103 -30.69 10.84 14.43
C PRO A 103 -30.92 9.64 13.50
N VAL A 104 -30.10 8.61 13.64
CA VAL A 104 -30.24 7.36 12.88
C VAL A 104 -31.27 6.46 13.56
N HIS A 105 -32.49 6.43 13.03
CA HIS A 105 -33.52 5.49 13.48
C HIS A 105 -33.40 4.17 12.69
N LEU A 106 -32.81 3.14 13.32
CA LEU A 106 -32.77 1.78 12.76
C LEU A 106 -34.10 1.07 13.03
N PRO A 107 -34.76 0.46 12.03
CA PRO A 107 -35.98 -0.30 12.25
C PRO A 107 -35.71 -1.63 13.00
N PRO A 108 -36.70 -2.18 13.73
CA PRO A 108 -36.46 -3.37 14.57
C PRO A 108 -36.23 -4.65 13.77
N ALA A 109 -35.42 -5.55 14.34
CA ALA A 109 -35.20 -6.88 13.77
C ALA A 109 -36.44 -7.77 13.93
N HIS A 110 -37.08 -8.13 12.83
CA HIS A 110 -38.11 -9.17 12.80
C HIS A 110 -37.50 -10.53 12.47
N LEU A 111 -37.52 -11.42 13.46
CA LEU A 111 -37.28 -12.85 13.28
C LEU A 111 -38.37 -13.44 12.40
N HIS A 112 -38.03 -13.82 11.17
CA HIS A 112 -38.81 -14.75 10.37
C HIS A 112 -38.02 -16.02 10.11
N GLN A 113 -38.50 -17.13 10.67
CA GLN A 113 -38.12 -18.46 10.22
C GLN A 113 -38.60 -18.62 8.77
N ALA A 114 -37.67 -18.81 7.84
CA ALA A 114 -37.94 -19.22 6.48
C ALA A 114 -37.27 -20.58 6.24
N GLN A 115 -38.05 -21.57 5.81
CA GLN A 115 -37.61 -22.95 5.68
C GLN A 115 -36.58 -23.12 4.55
N HIS A 116 -35.62 -24.01 4.74
CA HIS A 116 -34.64 -24.34 3.71
C HIS A 116 -35.30 -24.89 2.45
N SER A 117 -35.09 -24.23 1.30
CA SER A 117 -35.07 -24.90 0.00
C SER A 117 -33.69 -24.72 -0.62
N THR A 118 -32.99 -25.83 -0.83
CA THR A 118 -31.62 -25.85 -1.34
C THR A 118 -31.60 -25.77 -2.86
N ARG A 119 -31.38 -24.56 -3.40
CA ARG A 119 -30.76 -24.41 -4.73
C ARG A 119 -29.36 -23.85 -4.56
N ARG A 120 -28.35 -24.70 -4.79
CA ARG A 120 -26.98 -24.24 -5.07
C ARG A 120 -27.06 -23.28 -6.26
N ARG A 121 -26.77 -22.00 -6.05
CA ARG A 121 -26.17 -21.18 -7.09
C ARG A 121 -24.69 -21.52 -7.10
N GLU A 122 -24.24 -22.18 -8.14
CA GLU A 122 -22.81 -22.23 -8.47
C GLU A 122 -22.37 -20.79 -8.73
N SER A 123 -21.42 -20.31 -7.94
CA SER A 123 -20.91 -18.94 -8.03
C SER A 123 -19.97 -18.83 -9.22
N GLN A 124 -20.52 -18.67 -10.42
CA GLN A 124 -19.79 -18.02 -11.50
C GLN A 124 -19.49 -16.59 -11.05
N GLY A 125 -18.23 -16.33 -10.69
CA GLY A 125 -17.76 -15.00 -10.32
C GLY A 125 -18.06 -14.01 -11.44
N ASN A 126 -18.59 -12.85 -11.08
CA ASN A 126 -18.95 -11.83 -12.07
C ASN A 126 -17.67 -11.31 -12.73
N MET A 127 -17.52 -11.47 -14.05
CA MET A 127 -16.28 -11.07 -14.75
C MET A 127 -15.98 -9.57 -14.67
N ALA A 128 -16.93 -8.75 -14.22
CA ALA A 128 -16.74 -7.33 -13.97
C ALA A 128 -15.73 -7.01 -12.85
N ASP A 129 -15.50 -7.95 -11.92
CA ASP A 129 -14.74 -7.69 -10.68
C ASP A 129 -13.29 -8.26 -10.71
N GLN A 130 -12.82 -8.74 -11.87
CA GLN A 130 -11.49 -9.35 -12.01
C GLN A 130 -10.49 -8.41 -12.69
N PRO A 131 -9.27 -8.25 -12.14
CA PRO A 131 -8.23 -7.44 -12.76
C PRO A 131 -7.65 -8.08 -14.02
N ARG A 132 -7.13 -7.24 -14.93
CA ARG A 132 -6.11 -7.66 -15.89
C ARG A 132 -4.75 -7.58 -15.21
N ILE A 133 -4.03 -8.69 -15.18
CA ILE A 133 -2.71 -8.83 -14.55
C ILE A 133 -1.66 -9.00 -15.65
N HIS A 134 -0.51 -8.35 -15.46
CA HIS A 134 0.72 -8.62 -16.21
C HIS A 134 1.82 -8.92 -15.20
N ASP A 135 2.62 -9.94 -15.48
CA ASP A 135 3.72 -10.42 -14.64
C ASP A 135 5.06 -10.29 -15.39
N ILE A 136 6.09 -9.80 -14.72
CA ILE A 136 7.46 -9.70 -15.25
C ILE A 136 8.45 -10.26 -14.22
N HIS A 137 9.24 -11.25 -14.62
CA HIS A 137 10.26 -11.88 -13.78
C HIS A 137 11.64 -11.25 -14.02
N ASP A 138 12.31 -10.80 -12.96
CA ASP A 138 13.74 -10.46 -13.02
C ASP A 138 14.60 -11.71 -12.71
N PRO A 139 15.29 -12.31 -13.71
CA PRO A 139 16.11 -13.50 -13.49
C PRO A 139 17.35 -13.27 -12.61
N LYS A 140 17.72 -12.02 -12.28
CA LYS A 140 18.89 -11.73 -11.42
C LYS A 140 18.59 -11.92 -9.93
N THR A 141 17.34 -11.70 -9.54
CA THR A 141 16.84 -11.65 -8.15
C THR A 141 15.82 -12.77 -7.89
N GLY A 142 15.15 -13.24 -8.96
CA GLY A 142 14.00 -14.14 -8.92
C GLY A 142 12.68 -13.41 -8.67
N THR A 143 12.68 -12.06 -8.64
CA THR A 143 11.53 -11.24 -8.26
C THR A 143 10.47 -11.22 -9.35
N TRP A 144 9.22 -11.37 -8.96
CA TRP A 144 8.06 -11.09 -9.80
C TRP A 144 7.52 -9.68 -9.54
N GLN A 145 7.43 -8.91 -10.62
CA GLN A 145 6.86 -7.57 -10.64
C GLN A 145 5.49 -7.64 -11.31
N TYR A 146 4.49 -6.95 -10.76
CA TYR A 146 3.11 -7.03 -11.26
C TYR A 146 2.53 -5.68 -11.66
N ILE A 147 1.78 -5.66 -12.77
CA ILE A 147 0.82 -4.60 -13.08
C ILE A 147 -0.58 -5.17 -12.93
N VAL A 148 -1.38 -4.58 -12.03
CA VAL A 148 -2.75 -5.01 -11.75
C VAL A 148 -3.70 -3.88 -12.16
N ALA A 149 -4.45 -4.08 -13.24
CA ALA A 149 -5.25 -3.03 -13.87
C ALA A 149 -6.74 -3.37 -13.91
N ASP A 150 -7.57 -2.36 -13.65
CA ASP A 150 -8.99 -2.39 -13.94
C ASP A 150 -9.20 -2.39 -15.47
N PRO A 151 -9.80 -3.44 -16.04
CA PRO A 151 -10.03 -3.51 -17.48
C PRO A 151 -10.98 -2.42 -18.00
N ALA A 152 -11.88 -1.89 -17.15
CA ALA A 152 -12.88 -0.88 -17.51
C ALA A 152 -12.32 0.55 -17.46
N THR A 153 -11.72 0.97 -16.33
CA THR A 153 -11.21 2.36 -16.18
C THR A 153 -9.79 2.58 -16.71
N LYS A 154 -9.02 1.49 -16.92
CA LYS A 154 -7.56 1.52 -17.16
C LYS A 154 -6.73 2.06 -15.99
N THR A 155 -7.32 2.28 -14.81
CA THR A 155 -6.54 2.52 -13.59
C THR A 155 -5.76 1.27 -13.22
N ALA A 156 -4.52 1.43 -12.77
CA ALA A 156 -3.64 0.33 -12.40
C ALA A 156 -2.89 0.57 -11.08
N ALA A 157 -2.44 -0.52 -10.47
CA ALA A 157 -1.38 -0.55 -9.47
C ALA A 157 -0.15 -1.28 -10.03
N ILE A 158 1.04 -0.89 -9.57
CA ILE A 158 2.27 -1.68 -9.72
C ILE A 158 2.60 -2.30 -8.36
N ILE A 159 3.05 -3.56 -8.33
CA ILE A 159 3.43 -4.27 -7.09
C ILE A 159 4.87 -4.79 -7.21
N ASP A 160 5.67 -4.60 -6.15
CA ASP A 160 7.02 -5.16 -5.95
C ASP A 160 7.99 -4.89 -7.12
N SER A 161 8.08 -3.62 -7.55
CA SER A 161 8.85 -3.20 -8.73
C SER A 161 10.37 -3.19 -8.51
N VAL A 162 11.18 -3.67 -9.46
CA VAL A 162 12.65 -3.78 -9.32
C VAL A 162 13.39 -2.60 -9.96
N LEU A 163 14.29 -1.98 -9.18
CA LEU A 163 15.39 -1.14 -9.65
C LEU A 163 16.63 -2.01 -9.77
N ASP A 164 17.17 -2.17 -10.99
CA ASP A 164 18.37 -2.97 -11.20
C ASP A 164 19.55 -2.38 -10.40
N PHE A 165 20.32 -3.24 -9.73
CA PHE A 165 21.54 -2.85 -9.03
C PHE A 165 22.64 -3.89 -9.22
N ASP A 166 23.82 -3.42 -9.65
CA ASP A 166 25.04 -4.21 -9.68
C ASP A 166 25.93 -3.91 -8.45
N PRO A 167 26.07 -4.84 -7.49
CA PRO A 167 26.91 -4.64 -6.32
C PRO A 167 28.41 -4.64 -6.62
N ALA A 168 28.86 -5.11 -7.80
CA ALA A 168 30.27 -5.08 -8.18
C ALA A 168 30.73 -3.69 -8.64
N THR A 169 29.83 -2.91 -9.26
CA THR A 169 30.10 -1.54 -9.74
C THR A 169 29.34 -0.45 -8.97
N ALA A 170 28.53 -0.83 -7.98
CA ALA A 170 27.62 0.04 -7.23
C ALA A 170 26.65 0.86 -8.10
N LYS A 171 26.32 0.34 -9.29
CA LYS A 171 25.55 1.04 -10.32
C LYS A 171 24.09 0.60 -10.34
N THR A 172 23.17 1.57 -10.45
CA THR A 172 21.77 1.32 -10.77
C THR A 172 21.50 1.35 -12.27
N SER A 173 20.48 0.61 -12.73
CA SER A 173 19.84 0.84 -14.03
C SER A 173 18.32 0.69 -13.91
N THR A 174 17.61 1.14 -14.95
CA THR A 174 16.14 1.22 -14.95
C THR A 174 15.47 0.18 -15.83
N THR A 175 16.22 -0.78 -16.41
CA THR A 175 15.72 -1.75 -17.40
C THR A 175 14.45 -2.48 -16.95
N ASN A 176 14.41 -2.95 -15.69
CA ASN A 176 13.22 -3.57 -15.12
C ASN A 176 12.05 -2.58 -15.02
N ALA A 177 12.25 -1.43 -14.39
CA ALA A 177 11.24 -0.38 -14.24
C ALA A 177 10.72 0.19 -15.59
N ASP A 178 11.59 0.35 -16.59
CA ASP A 178 11.26 0.82 -17.93
C ASP A 178 10.38 -0.17 -18.68
N SER A 179 10.53 -1.48 -18.42
CA SER A 179 9.64 -2.50 -18.98
C SER A 179 8.21 -2.39 -18.44
N LEU A 180 8.05 -2.06 -17.15
CA LEU A 180 6.75 -1.76 -16.54
C LEU A 180 6.15 -0.48 -17.14
N LEU A 181 6.94 0.58 -17.31
CA LEU A 181 6.50 1.82 -17.96
C LEU A 181 6.09 1.60 -19.42
N ALA A 182 6.78 0.72 -20.15
CA ALA A 182 6.43 0.35 -21.52
C ALA A 182 5.05 -0.34 -21.58
N LEU A 183 4.80 -1.35 -20.73
CA LEU A 183 3.49 -2.02 -20.65
C LEU A 183 2.36 -1.07 -20.21
N VAL A 184 2.62 -0.19 -19.25
CA VAL A 184 1.67 0.87 -18.82
C VAL A 184 1.28 1.74 -20.01
N LYS A 185 2.26 2.20 -20.79
CA LYS A 185 2.05 3.04 -21.98
C LYS A 185 1.31 2.28 -23.10
N GLU A 186 1.73 1.06 -23.40
CA GLU A 186 1.14 0.22 -24.46
C GLU A 186 -0.35 -0.06 -24.20
N ASN A 187 -0.71 -0.37 -22.95
CA ASN A 187 -2.09 -0.71 -22.58
C ASN A 187 -2.95 0.52 -22.23
N GLY A 188 -2.38 1.73 -22.29
CA GLY A 188 -3.06 2.99 -21.96
C GLY A 188 -3.45 3.09 -20.49
N TYR A 189 -2.67 2.51 -19.57
CA TYR A 189 -2.95 2.52 -18.15
C TYR A 189 -2.61 3.84 -17.48
N LYS A 190 -3.35 4.14 -16.41
CA LYS A 190 -3.04 5.20 -15.45
C LYS A 190 -2.74 4.57 -14.10
N VAL A 191 -1.49 4.66 -13.63
CA VAL A 191 -1.08 4.08 -12.37
C VAL A 191 -1.47 5.02 -11.24
N ASP A 192 -2.33 4.60 -10.33
CA ASP A 192 -2.71 5.38 -9.14
C ASP A 192 -2.00 4.91 -7.86
N LEU A 193 -1.49 3.67 -7.85
CA LEU A 193 -0.79 3.05 -6.72
C LEU A 193 0.53 2.38 -7.14
N ILE A 194 1.55 2.49 -6.30
CA ILE A 194 2.71 1.61 -6.30
C ILE A 194 2.76 0.94 -4.92
N LEU A 195 2.78 -0.38 -4.88
CA LEU A 195 2.59 -1.16 -3.67
C LEU A 195 3.81 -2.05 -3.42
N GLU A 196 4.22 -2.12 -2.17
CA GLU A 196 5.22 -3.07 -1.68
C GLU A 196 4.52 -4.08 -0.77
N THR A 197 4.77 -5.38 -0.96
CA THR A 197 4.33 -6.41 -0.03
C THR A 197 5.12 -6.35 1.27
N HIS A 198 6.41 -5.98 1.21
CA HIS A 198 7.28 -5.80 2.37
C HIS A 198 8.54 -5.00 1.99
N ALA A 199 9.37 -4.64 2.97
CA ALA A 199 10.70 -4.11 2.73
C ALA A 199 11.66 -5.22 2.27
N HIS A 200 11.74 -5.43 0.95
CA HIS A 200 12.55 -6.45 0.30
C HIS A 200 14.04 -6.39 0.71
N ALA A 201 14.68 -7.56 0.75
CA ALA A 201 16.09 -7.72 1.17
C ALA A 201 17.02 -8.21 0.04
N ASP A 202 16.46 -8.53 -1.12
CA ASP A 202 17.11 -9.19 -2.24
C ASP A 202 17.26 -8.26 -3.47
N HIS A 203 16.40 -7.24 -3.59
CA HIS A 203 16.40 -6.23 -4.66
C HIS A 203 16.11 -4.82 -4.12
N LEU A 204 16.43 -3.79 -4.90
CA LEU A 204 16.04 -2.40 -4.60
C LEU A 204 14.67 -2.12 -5.26
N THR A 205 13.72 -1.48 -4.57
CA THR A 205 12.47 -1.09 -5.21
C THR A 205 12.64 0.08 -6.18
N ALA A 206 12.00 0.00 -7.34
CA ALA A 206 11.86 1.09 -8.30
C ALA A 206 10.75 2.09 -7.97
N ALA A 207 10.03 1.97 -6.84
CA ALA A 207 8.89 2.81 -6.51
C ALA A 207 9.17 4.33 -6.62
N GLY A 208 10.32 4.78 -6.11
CA GLY A 208 10.74 6.19 -6.20
C GLY A 208 11.02 6.66 -7.63
N TYR A 209 11.56 5.79 -8.48
CA TYR A 209 11.79 6.07 -9.90
C TYR A 209 10.46 6.10 -10.68
N LEU A 210 9.65 5.06 -10.53
CA LEU A 210 8.35 4.94 -11.18
C LEU A 210 7.41 6.09 -10.77
N GLN A 211 7.35 6.47 -9.49
CA GLN A 211 6.56 7.61 -9.04
C GLN A 211 7.00 8.92 -9.70
N SER A 212 8.31 9.10 -9.95
CA SER A 212 8.86 10.26 -10.65
C SER A 212 8.46 10.28 -12.12
N GLU A 213 8.71 9.20 -12.87
CA GLU A 213 8.42 9.16 -14.31
C GLU A 213 6.91 9.14 -14.62
N LEU A 214 6.11 8.42 -13.83
CA LEU A 214 4.65 8.49 -13.92
C LEU A 214 4.15 9.89 -13.55
N GLY A 215 4.71 10.52 -12.52
CA GLY A 215 4.40 11.92 -12.17
C GLY A 215 4.59 12.89 -13.34
N LYS A 216 5.63 12.71 -14.16
CA LYS A 216 5.89 13.51 -15.37
C LYS A 216 4.96 13.15 -16.53
N THR A 217 4.68 11.86 -16.75
CA THR A 217 4.00 11.37 -17.96
C THR A 217 2.48 11.36 -17.89
N GLN A 218 1.88 11.06 -16.73
CA GLN A 218 0.43 11.08 -16.50
C GLN A 218 -0.05 12.28 -15.66
N GLY A 219 0.85 13.21 -15.31
CA GLY A 219 0.53 14.48 -14.61
C GLY A 219 0.08 14.35 -13.16
N LYS A 220 0.00 13.13 -12.62
CA LYS A 220 -0.30 12.82 -11.22
C LYS A 220 0.69 11.74 -10.76
N LYS A 221 1.37 11.97 -9.64
CA LYS A 221 2.19 10.92 -8.99
C LYS A 221 1.27 9.81 -8.45
N PRO A 222 1.56 8.52 -8.70
CA PRO A 222 0.92 7.42 -7.97
C PRO A 222 1.31 7.49 -6.49
N ALA A 223 0.42 7.04 -5.61
CA ALA A 223 0.71 6.95 -4.19
C ALA A 223 1.42 5.63 -3.87
N THR A 224 2.45 5.69 -3.02
CA THR A 224 3.19 4.51 -2.53
C THR A 224 2.48 3.87 -1.32
N GLY A 225 2.47 2.54 -1.21
CA GLY A 225 1.82 1.85 -0.08
C GLY A 225 2.58 0.61 0.37
N ILE A 226 2.64 0.38 1.69
CA ILE A 226 3.31 -0.76 2.33
C ILE A 226 2.61 -1.10 3.66
N GLY A 227 2.87 -2.26 4.25
CA GLY A 227 2.37 -2.60 5.58
C GLY A 227 2.83 -1.65 6.69
N LYS A 228 1.92 -1.27 7.59
CA LYS A 228 2.13 -0.26 8.65
C LYS A 228 3.28 -0.52 9.62
N ARG A 229 3.68 -1.79 9.77
CA ARG A 229 4.84 -2.19 10.61
C ARG A 229 6.19 -1.93 9.91
N ILE A 230 6.20 -1.34 8.70
CA ILE A 230 7.40 -0.75 8.08
C ILE A 230 8.15 0.18 9.05
N LYS A 231 7.44 0.83 9.99
CA LYS A 231 8.02 1.65 11.06
C LYS A 231 9.03 0.88 11.92
N GLU A 232 8.77 -0.38 12.25
CA GLU A 232 9.65 -1.24 13.04
C GLU A 232 10.92 -1.62 12.25
N VAL A 233 10.76 -1.84 10.94
CA VAL A 233 11.86 -2.11 10.00
C VAL A 233 12.70 -0.84 9.78
N GLN A 234 12.04 0.32 9.59
CA GLN A 234 12.66 1.64 9.46
C GLN A 234 13.49 2.01 10.68
N GLU A 235 12.97 1.79 11.90
CA GLU A 235 13.71 2.05 13.13
C GLU A 235 14.96 1.16 13.22
N ARG A 236 14.78 -0.17 13.08
CA ARG A 236 15.87 -1.15 13.19
C ARG A 236 16.99 -0.91 12.17
N PHE A 237 16.62 -0.79 10.89
CA PHE A 237 17.60 -0.66 9.81
C PHE A 237 18.10 0.78 9.64
N GLY A 238 17.32 1.78 10.06
CA GLY A 238 17.79 3.15 10.17
C GLY A 238 18.95 3.27 11.17
N GLN A 239 18.79 2.68 12.36
CA GLN A 239 19.88 2.57 13.34
C GLN A 239 21.08 1.78 12.78
N ARG A 240 20.84 0.62 12.15
CA ARG A 240 21.92 -0.24 11.61
C ARG A 240 22.78 0.44 10.55
N TYR A 241 22.17 1.24 9.68
CA TYR A 241 22.84 1.87 8.53
C TYR A 241 23.10 3.37 8.72
N GLN A 242 22.86 3.93 9.92
CA GLN A 242 23.04 5.36 10.24
C GLN A 242 22.23 6.27 9.30
N ILE A 243 20.96 5.92 9.07
CA ILE A 243 20.01 6.69 8.27
C ILE A 243 19.24 7.63 9.21
N ASP A 244 19.09 8.90 8.82
CA ASP A 244 18.31 9.84 9.61
C ASP A 244 16.82 9.45 9.63
N ALA A 245 16.19 9.52 10.80
CA ALA A 245 14.79 9.13 10.96
C ALA A 245 13.83 9.98 10.09
N GLY A 246 14.21 11.21 9.75
CA GLY A 246 13.51 12.10 8.83
C GLY A 246 13.51 11.63 7.37
N GLU A 247 14.50 10.85 6.93
CA GLU A 247 14.51 10.25 5.59
C GLU A 247 13.46 9.12 5.45
N CYS A 248 13.24 8.39 6.54
CA CYS A 248 12.23 7.33 6.64
C CYS A 248 10.83 7.88 6.98
N SER A 249 10.76 9.01 7.67
CA SER A 249 9.51 9.65 8.10
C SER A 249 8.64 10.02 6.89
N ASN A 250 7.42 9.47 6.85
CA ASN A 250 6.50 9.60 5.71
C ASN A 250 7.15 9.23 4.36
N ALA A 251 8.05 8.24 4.34
CA ALA A 251 8.59 7.71 3.10
C ALA A 251 7.50 7.19 2.15
N PHE A 252 6.45 6.57 2.72
CA PHE A 252 5.30 5.99 2.04
C PHE A 252 4.01 6.83 2.20
N ASP A 253 3.19 6.86 1.15
CA ASP A 253 1.91 7.59 1.13
C ASP A 253 0.78 6.81 1.85
N PHE A 254 0.84 5.48 1.93
CA PHE A 254 -0.10 4.64 2.67
C PHE A 254 0.63 3.61 3.54
N LEU A 255 0.10 3.38 4.74
CA LEU A 255 0.62 2.45 5.76
C LEU A 255 -0.49 1.49 6.18
N TRP A 256 -0.57 0.32 5.57
CA TRP A 256 -1.74 -0.55 5.64
C TRP A 256 -1.81 -1.42 6.91
N ASP A 257 -3.00 -1.59 7.47
CA ASP A 257 -3.33 -2.59 8.49
C ASP A 257 -4.12 -3.78 7.89
N ASP A 258 -4.41 -4.81 8.69
CA ASP A 258 -5.16 -5.97 8.18
C ASP A 258 -6.61 -5.61 7.84
N GLY A 259 -7.07 -6.01 6.65
CA GLY A 259 -8.43 -5.73 6.18
C GLY A 259 -8.65 -4.33 5.60
N ASP A 260 -7.63 -3.45 5.59
CA ASP A 260 -7.71 -2.16 4.89
C ASP A 260 -8.12 -2.36 3.42
N GLN A 261 -8.87 -1.40 2.87
CA GLN A 261 -9.32 -1.44 1.47
C GLN A 261 -8.57 -0.42 0.62
N LEU A 262 -8.18 -0.82 -0.59
CA LEU A 262 -7.59 0.02 -1.62
C LEU A 262 -8.46 -0.02 -2.90
N ALA A 263 -8.40 1.03 -3.71
CA ALA A 263 -9.16 1.13 -4.95
C ALA A 263 -8.23 1.21 -6.15
N ILE A 264 -8.50 0.39 -7.17
CA ILE A 264 -7.86 0.44 -8.49
C ILE A 264 -8.98 0.64 -9.50
N GLY A 265 -9.30 1.89 -9.80
CA GLY A 265 -10.48 2.21 -10.60
C GLY A 265 -11.77 1.79 -9.89
N ASN A 266 -12.54 0.92 -10.52
CA ASN A 266 -13.73 0.29 -9.94
C ASN A 266 -13.40 -0.94 -9.06
N LEU A 267 -12.20 -1.51 -9.17
CA LEU A 267 -11.80 -2.68 -8.38
C LEU A 267 -11.53 -2.28 -6.94
N VAL A 268 -12.08 -3.04 -5.99
CA VAL A 268 -11.78 -2.92 -4.56
C VAL A 268 -10.87 -4.07 -4.16
N GLY A 269 -9.67 -3.72 -3.69
CA GLY A 269 -8.70 -4.65 -3.13
C GLY A 269 -8.73 -4.65 -1.61
N THR A 270 -8.50 -5.80 -0.99
CA THR A 270 -8.33 -5.95 0.47
C THR A 270 -6.87 -6.24 0.79
N VAL A 271 -6.29 -5.49 1.74
CA VAL A 271 -4.97 -5.79 2.29
C VAL A 271 -5.08 -6.95 3.30
N LEU A 272 -4.17 -7.91 3.20
CA LEU A 272 -4.01 -9.01 4.13
C LEU A 272 -2.70 -8.81 4.89
N TYR A 273 -2.74 -8.66 6.21
CA TYR A 273 -1.53 -8.77 7.03
C TYR A 273 -1.08 -10.23 7.07
N LEU A 274 0.18 -10.48 6.69
CA LEU A 274 0.77 -11.81 6.46
C LEU A 274 2.18 -11.91 7.08
N PRO A 275 2.36 -11.59 8.38
CA PRO A 275 3.68 -11.59 9.01
C PRO A 275 4.32 -12.98 9.02
N GLY A 276 5.66 -13.01 9.04
CA GLY A 276 6.43 -14.22 9.28
C GLY A 276 7.74 -14.26 8.51
N HIS A 277 7.74 -13.78 7.26
CA HIS A 277 8.99 -13.47 6.56
C HIS A 277 9.61 -12.19 7.15
N THR A 278 8.85 -11.09 7.14
CA THR A 278 9.16 -9.83 7.83
C THR A 278 7.99 -9.40 8.72
N PRO A 279 8.17 -8.46 9.67
CA PRO A 279 7.06 -7.94 10.49
C PRO A 279 6.12 -6.97 9.76
N ASP A 280 6.57 -6.36 8.66
CA ASP A 280 5.79 -5.43 7.83
C ASP A 280 5.01 -6.10 6.70
N HIS A 281 5.16 -7.41 6.53
CA HIS A 281 4.62 -8.15 5.40
C HIS A 281 3.08 -8.08 5.27
N VAL A 282 2.64 -7.66 4.09
CA VAL A 282 1.25 -7.67 3.64
C VAL A 282 1.12 -8.31 2.25
N GLY A 283 -0.06 -8.88 1.99
CA GLY A 283 -0.50 -9.26 0.65
C GLY A 283 -1.71 -8.45 0.20
N TYR A 284 -1.97 -8.45 -1.11
CA TYR A 284 -3.07 -7.70 -1.72
C TYR A 284 -4.04 -8.64 -2.42
N ARG A 285 -5.29 -8.71 -1.96
CA ARG A 285 -6.36 -9.52 -2.58
C ARG A 285 -7.23 -8.63 -3.46
N ILE A 286 -7.22 -8.86 -4.78
CA ILE A 286 -7.93 -8.08 -5.79
C ILE A 286 -8.71 -9.06 -6.70
N GLY A 287 -10.03 -9.07 -6.58
CA GLY A 287 -10.85 -10.14 -7.16
C GLY A 287 -10.50 -11.51 -6.56
N ASP A 288 -10.31 -12.52 -7.42
CA ASP A 288 -9.92 -13.89 -7.06
C ASP A 288 -8.39 -14.08 -7.06
N ASN A 289 -7.62 -12.99 -6.95
CA ASN A 289 -6.16 -12.97 -7.02
C ASN A 289 -5.57 -12.42 -5.72
N ILE A 290 -4.57 -13.10 -5.16
CA ILE A 290 -3.85 -12.68 -3.96
C ILE A 290 -2.36 -12.56 -4.29
N PHE A 291 -1.84 -11.35 -4.29
CA PHE A 291 -0.39 -11.08 -4.36
C PHE A 291 0.17 -11.24 -2.96
N CYS A 292 0.88 -12.34 -2.69
CA CYS A 292 1.28 -12.73 -1.34
C CYS A 292 2.72 -12.40 -0.98
N GLY A 293 3.49 -11.77 -1.88
CA GLY A 293 4.92 -11.54 -1.70
C GLY A 293 5.65 -12.80 -1.22
N ASP A 294 6.61 -12.61 -0.31
CA ASP A 294 7.36 -13.70 0.32
C ASP A 294 6.65 -14.35 1.52
N SER A 295 5.38 -14.71 1.36
CA SER A 295 4.71 -15.66 2.26
C SER A 295 4.84 -17.10 1.77
N LEU A 296 4.48 -17.33 0.51
CA LEU A 296 4.38 -18.65 -0.11
C LEU A 296 5.03 -18.60 -1.48
N PHE A 297 5.79 -19.64 -1.85
CA PHE A 297 6.33 -19.80 -3.19
C PHE A 297 5.53 -20.88 -3.94
N ASN A 298 5.89 -21.12 -5.21
CA ASN A 298 5.33 -22.25 -5.96
C ASN A 298 5.50 -23.56 -5.20
N ALA A 299 4.57 -24.49 -5.38
CA ALA A 299 4.39 -25.66 -4.52
C ALA A 299 5.63 -26.57 -4.41
N ASP A 300 6.46 -26.62 -5.45
CA ASP A 300 7.74 -27.33 -5.52
C ASP A 300 8.88 -26.61 -4.76
N VAL A 301 8.85 -25.28 -4.71
CA VAL A 301 9.78 -24.42 -3.95
C VAL A 301 9.37 -24.31 -2.48
N GLY A 302 8.06 -24.24 -2.20
CA GLY A 302 7.47 -24.30 -0.87
C GLY A 302 7.21 -22.92 -0.23
N SER A 303 8.12 -22.42 0.61
CA SER A 303 7.88 -21.26 1.49
C SER A 303 9.12 -20.38 1.69
N ALA A 304 8.90 -19.12 2.03
CA ALA A 304 9.95 -18.17 2.42
C ALA A 304 10.70 -18.58 3.70
N ARG A 305 11.81 -17.86 3.95
CA ARG A 305 12.65 -17.90 5.17
C ARG A 305 12.10 -16.99 6.27
N CYS A 306 12.42 -17.25 7.53
CA CYS A 306 11.91 -16.52 8.69
C CYS A 306 12.99 -15.92 9.61
N ASP A 307 14.26 -15.97 9.21
CA ASP A 307 15.43 -15.47 9.96
C ASP A 307 15.76 -13.98 9.71
N PHE A 308 14.93 -13.28 8.92
CA PHE A 308 14.98 -11.82 8.87
C PHE A 308 14.75 -11.25 10.29
N PRO A 309 15.40 -10.13 10.68
CA PRO A 309 15.18 -9.53 12.01
C PRO A 309 13.72 -9.13 12.30
N GLY A 310 13.00 -9.99 13.03
CA GLY A 310 11.56 -9.86 13.33
C GLY A 310 10.65 -10.86 12.60
N GLY A 311 11.22 -11.67 11.71
CA GLY A 311 10.60 -12.87 11.13
C GLY A 311 10.33 -13.95 12.18
N ASP A 312 9.41 -14.85 11.86
CA ASP A 312 8.83 -15.81 12.79
C ASP A 312 8.12 -16.93 12.01
N ALA A 313 8.61 -18.16 12.14
CA ALA A 313 8.07 -19.32 11.41
C ALA A 313 6.64 -19.70 11.84
N LYS A 314 6.25 -19.43 13.10
CA LYS A 314 4.90 -19.70 13.60
C LYS A 314 3.91 -18.68 13.02
N LYS A 315 4.31 -17.41 12.93
CA LYS A 315 3.53 -16.39 12.20
C LYS A 315 3.44 -16.73 10.71
N LEU A 316 4.53 -17.16 10.07
CA LEU A 316 4.49 -17.55 8.65
C LEU A 316 3.51 -18.71 8.41
N PHE A 317 3.51 -19.72 9.29
CA PHE A 317 2.53 -20.81 9.21
C PHE A 317 1.10 -20.28 9.29
N ALA A 318 0.78 -19.43 10.28
CA ALA A 318 -0.55 -18.83 10.43
C ALA A 318 -0.95 -17.98 9.22
N SER A 319 -0.03 -17.17 8.68
CA SER A 319 -0.23 -16.36 7.47
C SER A 319 -0.50 -17.22 6.24
N VAL A 320 0.21 -18.34 6.08
CA VAL A 320 -0.08 -19.29 5.00
C VAL A 320 -1.39 -20.04 5.22
N ARG A 321 -1.78 -20.37 6.45
CA ARG A 321 -3.12 -20.93 6.72
C ARG A 321 -4.24 -19.93 6.41
N LYS A 322 -4.03 -18.63 6.64
CA LYS A 322 -4.92 -17.55 6.19
C LYS A 322 -5.00 -17.46 4.66
N LEU A 323 -3.88 -17.58 3.95
CA LEU A 323 -3.86 -17.65 2.48
C LEU A 323 -4.63 -18.87 1.96
N LEU A 324 -4.31 -20.06 2.46
CA LEU A 324 -4.92 -21.33 2.01
C LEU A 324 -6.37 -21.52 2.48
N GLY A 325 -6.88 -20.67 3.38
CA GLY A 325 -8.29 -20.61 3.76
C GLY A 325 -9.21 -19.90 2.75
N HIS A 326 -8.66 -19.34 1.66
CA HIS A 326 -9.44 -18.74 0.57
C HIS A 326 -10.07 -19.81 -0.35
N PRO A 327 -11.03 -19.45 -1.22
CA PRO A 327 -11.65 -20.38 -2.16
C PRO A 327 -10.62 -21.07 -3.07
N GLU A 328 -10.85 -22.35 -3.37
CA GLU A 328 -9.88 -23.23 -4.04
C GLU A 328 -9.41 -22.73 -5.42
N GLN A 329 -10.26 -21.98 -6.14
CA GLN A 329 -9.93 -21.40 -7.45
C GLN A 329 -9.11 -20.11 -7.39
N PHE A 330 -8.93 -19.49 -6.21
CA PHE A 330 -8.19 -18.24 -6.09
C PHE A 330 -6.72 -18.45 -6.44
N LYS A 331 -6.13 -17.51 -7.17
CA LYS A 331 -4.70 -17.53 -7.52
C LYS A 331 -3.88 -16.82 -6.46
N ILE A 332 -2.82 -17.48 -6.00
CA ILE A 332 -1.77 -16.90 -5.16
C ILE A 332 -0.59 -16.58 -6.08
N TRP A 333 -0.26 -15.30 -6.18
CA TRP A 333 0.84 -14.74 -6.96
C TRP A 333 2.01 -14.45 -6.02
N THR A 334 3.20 -14.97 -6.32
CA THR A 334 4.34 -15.04 -5.37
C THR A 334 5.28 -13.84 -5.53
N GLY A 335 5.97 -13.41 -4.46
CA GLY A 335 6.97 -12.33 -4.57
C GLY A 335 8.20 -12.74 -5.38
N HIS A 336 8.62 -14.00 -5.21
CA HIS A 336 9.76 -14.58 -5.91
C HIS A 336 9.43 -15.95 -6.47
N ASP A 337 10.27 -16.39 -7.40
CA ASP A 337 10.29 -17.77 -7.87
C ASP A 337 11.70 -18.26 -8.23
N TYR A 338 12.00 -19.49 -7.82
CA TYR A 338 13.32 -20.10 -7.94
C TYR A 338 13.16 -21.50 -8.54
N PRO A 339 13.01 -21.63 -9.87
CA PRO A 339 12.72 -22.89 -10.52
C PRO A 339 13.77 -23.97 -10.19
N PRO A 340 13.36 -25.16 -9.74
CA PRO A 340 14.25 -26.32 -9.73
C PRO A 340 14.61 -26.70 -11.17
N GLU A 341 15.73 -27.38 -11.38
CA GLU A 341 16.21 -27.83 -12.70
C GLU A 341 15.17 -28.66 -13.49
N SER A 342 14.17 -29.23 -12.81
CA SER A 342 13.06 -29.99 -13.39
C SER A 342 11.90 -29.14 -13.94
N ARG A 343 11.98 -27.81 -13.96
CA ARG A 343 10.91 -26.92 -14.42
C ARG A 343 11.40 -25.98 -15.53
N ASP A 344 10.62 -25.90 -16.61
CA ASP A 344 10.97 -25.18 -17.86
C ASP A 344 11.15 -23.66 -17.71
N GLY A 345 10.74 -23.07 -16.58
CA GLY A 345 10.86 -21.64 -16.32
C GLY A 345 10.20 -21.21 -15.00
N PRO A 346 10.19 -19.89 -14.73
CA PRO A 346 9.48 -19.33 -13.59
C PRO A 346 7.97 -19.33 -13.85
N VAL A 347 7.18 -19.46 -12.77
CA VAL A 347 5.71 -19.45 -12.77
C VAL A 347 5.25 -18.39 -11.77
N ALA A 348 4.42 -17.44 -12.21
CA ALA A 348 4.04 -16.30 -11.37
C ALA A 348 2.99 -16.63 -10.30
N ALA A 349 2.18 -17.68 -10.48
CA ALA A 349 1.08 -18.02 -9.59
C ALA A 349 0.62 -19.48 -9.64
N MET A 350 0.03 -19.93 -8.54
CA MET A 350 -0.69 -21.20 -8.42
C MET A 350 -2.02 -21.00 -7.71
N THR A 351 -2.98 -21.90 -7.90
CA THR A 351 -4.26 -21.85 -7.17
C THR A 351 -4.11 -22.31 -5.72
N VAL A 352 -5.04 -21.87 -4.86
CA VAL A 352 -5.16 -22.36 -3.48
C VAL A 352 -5.28 -23.89 -3.44
N ALA A 353 -6.05 -24.50 -4.34
CA ALA A 353 -6.17 -25.95 -4.46
C ALA A 353 -4.81 -26.64 -4.70
N GLU A 354 -4.02 -26.12 -5.64
CA GLU A 354 -2.72 -26.68 -5.98
C GLU A 354 -1.71 -26.54 -4.84
N GLN A 355 -1.72 -25.40 -4.13
CA GLN A 355 -0.88 -25.18 -2.96
C GLN A 355 -1.26 -26.10 -1.80
N ARG A 356 -2.56 -26.23 -1.48
CA ARG A 356 -3.06 -27.16 -0.46
C ARG A 356 -2.74 -28.62 -0.77
N ALA A 357 -2.78 -29.02 -2.04
CA ALA A 357 -2.48 -30.39 -2.44
C ALA A 357 -0.97 -30.70 -2.52
N ARG A 358 -0.14 -29.75 -2.99
CA ARG A 358 1.22 -30.03 -3.44
C ARG A 358 2.34 -29.27 -2.73
N ASN A 359 2.06 -28.21 -1.96
CA ASN A 359 3.14 -27.40 -1.38
C ASN A 359 4.07 -28.24 -0.49
N LYS A 360 5.34 -28.28 -0.85
CA LYS A 360 6.38 -29.13 -0.27
C LYS A 360 6.57 -28.92 1.23
N HIS A 361 6.30 -27.71 1.74
CA HIS A 361 6.47 -27.38 3.16
C HIS A 361 5.13 -27.17 3.88
N LEU A 362 4.06 -26.78 3.18
CA LEU A 362 2.84 -26.22 3.77
C LEU A 362 1.52 -26.75 3.20
N LYS A 363 1.54 -27.86 2.44
CA LYS A 363 0.31 -28.57 2.03
C LYS A 363 -0.58 -28.95 3.23
N ASP A 364 -1.83 -29.34 2.93
CA ASP A 364 -2.76 -29.82 3.95
C ASP A 364 -2.20 -31.07 4.66
N GLY A 365 -2.40 -31.13 5.97
CA GLY A 365 -1.90 -32.20 6.85
C GLY A 365 -0.55 -31.91 7.53
N VAL A 366 0.20 -30.88 7.12
CA VAL A 366 1.43 -30.47 7.83
C VAL A 366 1.08 -29.80 9.16
N ALA A 367 1.66 -30.28 10.26
CA ALA A 367 1.47 -29.70 11.60
C ALA A 367 2.30 -28.42 11.81
N GLU A 368 1.81 -27.52 12.66
CA GLU A 368 2.50 -26.25 12.94
C GLU A 368 3.90 -26.47 13.54
N ASP A 369 4.00 -27.30 14.58
CA ASP A 369 5.28 -27.58 15.25
C ASP A 369 6.30 -28.28 14.33
N GLU A 370 5.83 -29.12 13.40
CA GLU A 370 6.67 -29.77 12.38
C GLU A 370 7.25 -28.73 11.42
N PHE A 371 6.40 -27.85 10.89
CA PHE A 371 6.83 -26.76 10.01
C PHE A 371 7.77 -25.79 10.72
N VAL A 372 7.43 -25.35 11.93
CA VAL A 372 8.23 -24.38 12.70
C VAL A 372 9.62 -24.95 12.96
N LYS A 373 9.71 -26.20 13.43
CA LYS A 373 10.99 -26.89 13.63
C LYS A 373 11.80 -26.95 12.34
N TRP A 374 11.21 -27.50 11.27
CA TRP A 374 11.88 -27.66 9.99
C TRP A 374 12.35 -26.32 9.40
N ARG A 375 11.51 -25.27 9.48
CA ARG A 375 11.81 -23.94 8.94
C ARG A 375 12.95 -23.29 9.70
N THR A 376 12.96 -23.37 11.04
CA THR A 376 14.06 -22.87 11.89
C THR A 376 15.37 -23.61 11.61
N GLU A 377 15.34 -24.94 11.51
CA GLU A 377 16.51 -25.75 11.15
C GLU A 377 17.03 -25.40 9.74
N ARG A 378 16.13 -25.20 8.77
CA ARG A 378 16.49 -24.81 7.40
C ARG A 378 17.08 -23.41 7.35
N ASP A 379 16.51 -22.44 8.05
CA ASP A 379 16.96 -21.05 8.04
C ASP A 379 18.39 -20.91 8.59
N ALA A 380 18.73 -21.67 9.64
CA ALA A 380 20.10 -21.73 10.18
C ALA A 380 21.16 -22.22 9.17
N THR A 381 20.76 -22.76 8.01
CA THR A 381 21.65 -23.18 6.91
C THR A 381 21.72 -22.20 5.74
N LEU A 382 20.98 -21.08 5.79
CA LEU A 382 20.90 -20.11 4.69
C LEU A 382 21.91 -18.97 4.85
N SER A 383 22.60 -18.63 3.77
CA SER A 383 23.37 -17.38 3.68
C SER A 383 22.45 -16.15 3.69
N GLU A 384 23.00 -14.99 4.04
CA GLU A 384 22.31 -13.71 3.87
C GLU A 384 22.00 -13.43 2.37
N PRO A 385 20.87 -12.77 2.04
CA PRO A 385 20.58 -12.35 0.67
C PRO A 385 21.67 -11.44 0.09
N ARG A 386 22.00 -11.61 -1.19
CA ARG A 386 23.15 -10.94 -1.84
C ARG A 386 23.14 -9.41 -1.73
N LEU A 387 21.96 -8.79 -1.70
CA LEU A 387 21.78 -7.34 -1.68
C LEU A 387 21.22 -6.79 -0.35
N ILE A 388 21.20 -7.59 0.73
CA ILE A 388 20.50 -7.21 1.99
C ILE A 388 20.91 -5.85 2.56
N HIS A 389 22.16 -5.44 2.39
CA HIS A 389 22.62 -4.14 2.88
C HIS A 389 22.19 -3.01 1.95
N GLN A 390 22.25 -3.19 0.63
CA GLN A 390 21.92 -2.17 -0.35
C GLN A 390 20.40 -1.98 -0.51
N ALA A 391 19.66 -3.09 -0.60
CA ALA A 391 18.21 -3.15 -0.68
C ALA A 391 17.55 -2.43 0.49
N LEU A 392 17.81 -2.86 1.73
CA LEU A 392 17.12 -2.33 2.91
C LEU A 392 17.35 -0.83 3.13
N GLN A 393 18.50 -0.29 2.72
CA GLN A 393 18.76 1.16 2.83
C GLN A 393 17.87 1.98 1.88
N VAL A 394 17.55 1.46 0.70
CA VAL A 394 16.73 2.13 -0.31
C VAL A 394 15.24 1.84 -0.08
N ASN A 395 14.90 0.62 0.32
CA ASN A 395 13.52 0.15 0.41
C ASN A 395 12.78 0.77 1.60
N ILE A 396 13.44 0.95 2.75
CA ILE A 396 12.84 1.64 3.90
C ILE A 396 12.60 3.15 3.64
N ARG A 397 13.19 3.70 2.57
CA ARG A 397 12.98 5.06 2.05
C ARG A 397 11.97 5.10 0.87
N ALA A 398 11.21 4.03 0.63
CA ALA A 398 10.28 3.89 -0.49
C ALA A 398 10.94 4.07 -1.89
N GLY A 399 12.13 3.50 -2.08
CA GLY A 399 12.86 3.58 -3.35
C GLY A 399 13.62 4.89 -3.57
N LYS A 400 13.64 5.80 -2.58
CA LYS A 400 14.48 7.01 -2.63
C LYS A 400 15.92 6.64 -2.30
N LEU A 401 16.84 6.93 -3.21
CA LEU A 401 18.28 6.80 -2.94
C LEU A 401 18.71 7.78 -1.82
N PRO A 402 19.77 7.46 -1.06
CA PRO A 402 20.39 8.38 -0.10
C PRO A 402 20.67 9.76 -0.70
N ALA A 403 20.62 10.80 0.12
CA ALA A 403 20.95 12.16 -0.31
C ALA A 403 22.38 12.25 -0.87
N GLU A 404 22.62 13.23 -1.74
CA GLU A 404 23.97 13.52 -2.25
C GLU A 404 24.83 14.13 -1.14
N THR A 405 26.05 13.64 -1.03
CA THR A 405 27.11 14.23 -0.21
C THR A 405 27.58 15.55 -0.83
N ALA A 406 28.37 16.33 -0.07
CA ALA A 406 28.99 17.55 -0.59
C ALA A 406 29.92 17.33 -1.80
N ALA A 407 30.34 16.08 -2.07
CA ALA A 407 31.14 15.69 -3.24
C ALA A 407 30.27 15.31 -4.47
N GLY A 408 28.95 15.19 -4.32
CA GLY A 408 28.02 14.72 -5.36
C GLY A 408 27.75 13.20 -5.34
N ASP A 409 28.50 12.43 -4.54
CA ASP A 409 28.28 10.99 -4.39
C ASP A 409 27.06 10.67 -3.52
N ARG A 410 26.41 9.52 -3.77
CA ARG A 410 25.39 8.92 -2.90
C ARG A 410 25.96 7.65 -2.28
N LEU A 411 25.95 7.55 -0.96
CA LEU A 411 26.65 6.49 -0.23
C LEU A 411 25.68 5.47 0.39
N LEU A 412 26.06 4.20 0.31
CA LEU A 412 25.41 3.08 1.01
C LEU A 412 26.38 2.55 2.07
N HIS A 413 25.89 2.37 3.30
CA HIS A 413 26.70 1.90 4.42
C HIS A 413 26.60 0.38 4.57
N VAL A 414 27.74 -0.31 4.59
CA VAL A 414 27.80 -1.78 4.75
C VAL A 414 28.52 -2.11 6.05
N PRO A 415 27.83 -2.67 7.05
CA PRO A 415 28.45 -3.08 8.31
C PRO A 415 29.46 -4.22 8.10
N ILE A 416 30.71 -4.00 8.51
CA ILE A 416 31.77 -5.00 8.40
C ILE A 416 31.63 -6.03 9.54
N LYS A 417 31.66 -7.31 9.20
CA LYS A 417 31.80 -8.42 10.17
C LYS A 417 33.28 -8.77 10.27
N THR A 418 33.86 -8.72 11.46
CA THR A 418 35.25 -9.12 11.72
C THR A 418 35.29 -10.34 12.64
N GLU A 419 36.14 -11.32 12.33
CA GLU A 419 36.33 -12.52 13.19
C GLU A 419 37.09 -12.18 14.48
N LYS A 420 37.88 -11.10 14.46
CA LYS A 420 38.67 -10.60 15.57
C LYS A 420 38.64 -9.07 15.53
N SER A 421 38.44 -8.44 16.69
CA SER A 421 38.82 -7.05 16.90
C SER A 421 40.35 -6.96 16.94
N TRP A 422 40.92 -6.07 16.13
CA TRP A 422 42.33 -5.70 16.12
C TRP A 422 42.49 -4.24 16.54
#